data_AF-A0A7X4YFZ4-F1
#
_entry.id   AF-A0A7X4YFZ4-F1
#
_cell.length_a   1.000
_cell.length_b   1.000
_cell.length_c   1.000
_cell.angle_alpha   90.00
_cell.angle_beta   90.00
_cell.angle_gamma   90.00
#
_symmetry.space_group_name_H-M   'P 1'
#
loop_
_entity.id
_entity.type
_entity.pdbx_description
1 polymer ?
#
loop_
_entity_poly.entity_id
_entity_poly.type
_entity_poly.pdbx_seq_one_letter_code
_entity_poly.pdbx_strand_id
1 'polypeptide(L)'
;MPPEAQFHIEVIKLLLQVATSDDRVTREEIDSIIDTARGFSVPLTELSALTRCLQEGHPLPPPNLGILREDPRAVLDAVHTLIAGDGHVHESEIAMARQIRELLGIAP
;
A
#
# COMPACT_ATOMS: atom_id res chain seq x y z
N MET A 1 18.35 -5.11 -3.80
CA MET A 1 17.18 -5.47 -2.97
C MET A 1 16.67 -6.82 -3.46
N PRO A 2 16.29 -7.76 -2.58
CA PRO A 2 15.65 -9.01 -3.00
C PRO A 2 14.35 -8.74 -3.79
N PRO A 3 13.96 -9.60 -4.76
CA PRO A 3 12.75 -9.40 -5.57
C PRO A 3 11.46 -9.27 -4.74
N GLU A 4 11.35 -10.05 -3.66
CA GLU A 4 10.21 -10.00 -2.74
C GLU A 4 10.12 -8.66 -1.99
N ALA A 5 11.25 -8.14 -1.53
CA ALA A 5 11.32 -6.83 -0.89
C ALA A 5 10.96 -5.70 -1.88
N GLN A 6 11.36 -5.85 -3.16
CA GLN A 6 10.97 -4.94 -4.23
C GLN A 6 9.47 -5.01 -4.51
N PHE A 7 8.89 -6.21 -4.56
CA PHE A 7 7.44 -6.35 -4.73
C PHE A 7 6.67 -5.69 -3.57
N HIS A 8 7.06 -5.97 -2.33
CA HIS A 8 6.38 -5.42 -1.15
C HIS A 8 6.46 -3.90 -1.07
N ILE A 9 7.60 -3.27 -1.43
CA ILE A 9 7.68 -1.81 -1.45
C ILE A 9 6.74 -1.20 -2.50
N GLU A 10 6.57 -1.84 -3.66
CA GLU A 10 5.64 -1.35 -4.68
C GLU A 10 4.18 -1.53 -4.25
N VAL A 11 3.86 -2.60 -3.51
CA VAL A 11 2.53 -2.79 -2.91
C VAL A 11 2.23 -1.68 -1.89
N ILE A 12 3.18 -1.34 -1.03
CA ILE A 12 3.02 -0.28 -0.02
C ILE A 12 2.83 1.08 -0.70
N LYS A 13 3.64 1.40 -1.73
CA LYS A 13 3.48 2.64 -2.51
C LYS A 13 2.09 2.73 -3.12
N LEU A 14 1.59 1.64 -3.71
CA LEU A 14 0.25 1.58 -4.29
C LEU A 14 -0.82 1.84 -3.23
N LEU A 15 -0.74 1.13 -2.10
CA LEU A 15 -1.70 1.28 -1.01
C LEU A 15 -1.71 2.70 -0.45
N LEU A 16 -0.54 3.27 -0.17
CA LEU A 16 -0.42 4.64 0.33
C LEU A 16 -0.94 5.67 -0.69
N GLN A 17 -0.70 5.45 -1.99
CA GLN A 17 -1.22 6.34 -3.03
C GLN A 17 -2.74 6.29 -3.11
N VAL A 18 -3.34 5.11 -2.98
CA VAL A 18 -4.80 4.93 -2.96
C VAL A 18 -5.39 5.55 -1.69
N ALA A 19 -4.79 5.27 -0.53
CA ALA A 19 -5.18 5.82 0.76
C ALA A 19 -5.17 7.36 0.78
N THR A 20 -4.16 7.98 0.18
CA THR A 20 -4.02 9.44 0.11
C THR A 20 -4.83 10.10 -1.02
N SER A 21 -5.51 9.33 -1.87
CA SER A 21 -6.19 9.87 -3.05
C SER A 21 -7.57 10.49 -2.79
N ASP A 22 -8.28 10.08 -1.73
CA ASP A 22 -9.66 10.51 -1.45
C ASP A 22 -9.76 11.40 -0.19
N ASP A 23 -8.64 11.86 0.39
CA ASP A 23 -8.59 12.65 1.66
C ASP A 23 -9.34 12.03 2.86
N ARG A 24 -9.78 10.77 2.74
CA ARG A 24 -10.58 10.05 3.75
C ARG A 24 -9.74 9.27 4.74
N VAL A 25 -8.49 9.00 4.41
CA VAL A 25 -7.62 8.19 5.27
C VAL A 25 -7.00 9.07 6.34
N THR A 26 -7.19 8.66 7.58
CA THR A 26 -6.65 9.31 8.76
C THR A 26 -5.16 9.05 8.88
N ARG A 27 -4.45 9.91 9.62
CA ARG A 27 -3.04 9.68 9.93
C ARG A 27 -2.82 8.37 10.68
N GLU A 28 -3.77 7.96 11.50
CA GLU A 28 -3.73 6.70 12.28
C GLU A 28 -3.76 5.47 11.36
N GLU A 29 -4.59 5.48 10.31
CA GLU A 29 -4.61 4.43 9.29
C GLU A 29 -3.30 4.38 8.50
N ILE A 30 -2.73 5.54 8.17
CA ILE A 30 -1.41 5.62 7.50
C ILE A 30 -0.31 5.04 8.40
N ASP A 31 -0.28 5.42 9.68
CA ASP A 31 0.71 4.92 10.63
C ASP A 31 0.54 3.40 10.83
N SER A 32 -0.69 2.88 10.85
CA SER A 32 -1.00 1.44 10.89
C SER A 32 -0.47 0.69 9.66
N ILE A 33 -0.65 1.25 8.45
CA ILE A 33 -0.10 0.67 7.21
C ILE A 33 1.43 0.63 7.28
N ILE A 34 2.08 1.70 7.74
CA ILE A 34 3.54 1.77 7.88
C ILE A 34 4.05 0.78 8.93
N ASP A 35 3.38 0.67 10.07
CA ASP A 35 3.75 -0.26 11.13
C ASP A 35 3.60 -1.72 10.68
N THR A 36 2.51 -2.05 9.98
CA THR A 36 2.30 -3.38 9.39
C THR A 36 3.33 -3.68 8.31
N ALA A 37 3.69 -2.68 7.50
CA ALA A 37 4.74 -2.80 6.48
C ALA A 37 6.13 -3.09 7.04
N ARG A 38 6.42 -2.75 8.31
CA ARG A 38 7.67 -3.17 8.98
C ARG A 38 7.78 -4.68 9.17
N GLY A 39 6.66 -5.39 9.18
CA GLY A 39 6.60 -6.85 9.22
C GLY A 39 6.95 -7.52 7.89
N PHE A 40 6.98 -6.76 6.79
CA PHE A 40 7.39 -7.23 5.48
C PHE A 40 8.90 -7.08 5.31
N SER A 41 9.49 -7.80 4.33
CA SER A 41 10.93 -7.78 4.06
C SER A 41 11.43 -6.47 3.41
N VAL A 42 10.78 -5.34 3.68
CA VAL A 42 11.07 -4.04 3.09
C VAL A 42 12.16 -3.32 3.91
N PRO A 43 13.18 -2.73 3.26
CA PRO A 43 14.22 -1.99 3.97
C PRO A 43 13.65 -0.80 4.75
N LEU A 44 14.09 -0.63 6.01
CA LEU A 44 13.67 0.49 6.87
C LEU A 44 13.95 1.86 6.24
N THR A 45 14.98 1.99 5.39
CA THR A 45 15.30 3.22 4.67
C THR A 45 14.21 3.62 3.68
N GLU A 46 13.59 2.64 3.01
CA GLU A 46 12.48 2.87 2.07
C GLU A 46 11.22 3.28 2.83
N LEU A 47 10.89 2.55 3.92
CA LEU A 47 9.76 2.91 4.78
C LEU A 47 9.93 4.32 5.36
N SER A 48 11.14 4.66 5.83
CA SER A 48 11.44 6.00 6.36
C SER A 48 11.25 7.09 5.30
N ALA A 49 11.62 6.82 4.04
CA ALA A 49 11.42 7.77 2.94
C ALA A 49 9.93 8.01 2.67
N LEU A 50 9.12 6.95 2.66
CA LEU A 50 7.67 7.03 2.48
C LEU A 50 7.00 7.78 3.65
N THR A 51 7.35 7.45 4.89
CA THR A 51 6.87 8.15 6.09
C THR A 51 7.21 9.63 6.04
N ARG A 52 8.42 9.99 5.60
CA ARG A 52 8.83 11.39 5.46
C ARG A 52 8.00 12.12 4.39
N CYS A 53 7.73 11.49 3.24
CA CYS A 53 6.85 12.09 2.22
C CYS A 53 5.49 12.46 2.80
N LEU A 54 4.88 11.54 3.56
CA LEU A 54 3.59 11.75 4.21
C LEU A 54 3.63 12.85 5.27
N GLN A 55 4.69 12.90 6.09
CA GLN A 55 4.85 13.91 7.14
C GLN A 55 5.10 15.32 6.59
N GLU A 56 5.83 15.43 5.49
CA GLU A 56 6.19 16.71 4.87
C GLU A 56 5.13 17.19 3.86
N GLY A 57 4.08 16.40 3.61
CA GLY A 57 3.08 16.68 2.56
C GLY A 57 3.67 16.63 1.15
N HIS A 58 4.79 15.92 0.98
CA HIS A 58 5.40 15.70 -0.31
C HIS A 58 4.67 14.56 -1.06
N PRO A 59 4.62 14.63 -2.40
CA PRO A 59 4.02 13.56 -3.18
C PRO A 59 4.74 12.24 -2.92
N LEU A 60 3.96 11.18 -2.75
CA LEU A 60 4.47 9.82 -2.65
C LEU A 60 5.13 9.42 -3.99
N PRO A 61 6.23 8.63 -3.95
CA PRO A 61 6.79 8.06 -5.16
C PRO A 61 5.76 7.12 -5.82
N PRO A 62 5.55 7.20 -7.15
CA PRO A 62 4.58 6.36 -7.83
C PRO A 62 4.98 4.88 -7.74
N PRO A 63 4.02 3.95 -7.59
CA PRO A 63 4.27 2.52 -7.61
C PRO A 63 4.63 2.06 -9.02
N ASN A 64 5.50 1.07 -9.11
CA ASN A 64 5.80 0.38 -10.35
C ASN A 64 4.70 -0.63 -10.69
N LEU A 65 3.67 -0.15 -11.39
CA LEU A 65 2.58 -0.99 -11.88
C LEU A 65 3.03 -2.13 -12.81
N GLY A 66 4.22 -2.02 -13.42
CA GLY A 66 4.78 -3.10 -14.22
C GLY A 66 5.04 -4.34 -13.37
N ILE A 67 5.70 -4.18 -12.22
CA ILE A 67 5.98 -5.25 -11.25
C ILE A 67 4.67 -5.79 -10.65
N LEU A 68 3.78 -4.89 -10.26
CA LEU A 68 2.53 -5.27 -9.58
C LEU A 68 1.57 -6.05 -10.48
N ARG A 69 1.61 -5.81 -11.80
CA ARG A 69 0.78 -6.52 -12.77
C ARG A 69 1.29 -7.93 -13.11
N GLU A 70 2.52 -8.28 -12.74
CA GLU A 70 3.05 -9.64 -12.93
C GLU A 70 2.28 -10.66 -12.09
N ASP A 71 1.89 -10.29 -10.87
CA ASP A 71 1.04 -11.10 -9.99
C ASP A 71 -0.01 -10.25 -9.26
N PRO A 72 -1.13 -9.94 -9.91
CA PRO A 72 -2.17 -9.12 -9.31
C PRO A 72 -2.86 -9.79 -8.12
N ARG A 73 -2.79 -11.12 -7.98
CA ARG A 73 -3.37 -11.84 -6.84
C ARG A 73 -2.50 -11.65 -5.60
N ALA A 74 -1.19 -11.81 -5.73
CA ALA A 74 -0.25 -11.52 -4.65
C ALA A 74 -0.38 -10.08 -4.16
N VAL A 75 -0.69 -9.12 -5.05
CA VAL A 75 -0.91 -7.72 -4.65
C VAL A 75 -2.15 -7.61 -3.76
N LEU A 76 -3.26 -8.23 -4.14
CA LEU A 76 -4.49 -8.18 -3.34
C LEU A 76 -4.33 -8.87 -1.98
N ASP A 77 -3.64 -10.01 -1.93
CA ASP A 77 -3.37 -10.72 -0.68
C ASP A 77 -2.50 -9.89 0.26
N ALA A 78 -1.45 -9.24 -0.27
CA ALA A 78 -0.59 -8.35 0.49
C ALA A 78 -1.35 -7.10 0.97
N VAL A 79 -2.19 -6.50 0.12
CA VAL A 79 -3.06 -5.37 0.48
C VAL A 79 -4.04 -5.75 1.58
N HIS A 80 -4.70 -6.89 1.45
CA HIS A 80 -5.59 -7.40 2.49
C HIS A 80 -4.86 -7.61 3.82
N THR A 81 -3.64 -8.12 3.78
CA THR A 81 -2.81 -8.29 4.98
C THR A 81 -2.43 -6.94 5.61
N LEU A 82 -2.15 -5.92 4.79
CA LEU A 82 -1.79 -4.58 5.25
C LEU A 82 -2.96 -3.81 5.86
N ILE A 83 -4.18 -4.01 5.36
CA ILE A 83 -5.37 -3.28 5.82
C ILE A 83 -6.13 -4.03 6.93
N ALA A 84 -6.20 -5.36 6.90
CA ALA A 84 -7.01 -6.16 7.84
C ALA A 84 -6.40 -6.31 9.26
N GLY A 85 -5.51 -5.41 9.67
CA GLY A 85 -4.72 -5.50 10.91
C GLY A 85 -5.55 -5.56 12.20
N ASP A 86 -6.81 -5.09 12.18
CA ASP A 86 -7.73 -5.10 13.35
C ASP A 86 -8.86 -6.15 13.24
N GLY A 87 -8.80 -7.05 12.26
CA GLY A 87 -9.79 -8.12 12.09
C GLY A 87 -11.21 -7.66 11.69
N HIS A 88 -11.43 -6.35 11.53
CA HIS A 88 -12.67 -5.76 11.02
C HIS A 88 -12.41 -5.18 9.64
N VAL A 89 -13.21 -5.61 8.66
CA VAL A 89 -13.17 -5.02 7.32
C VAL A 89 -14.05 -3.79 7.30
N HIS A 90 -13.46 -2.61 7.20
CA HIS A 90 -14.19 -1.34 7.08
C HIS A 90 -14.62 -1.07 5.63
N GLU A 91 -15.68 -0.29 5.42
CA GLU A 91 -16.10 0.10 4.06
C GLU A 91 -15.00 0.84 3.28
N SER A 92 -14.13 1.57 3.98
CA SER A 92 -12.94 2.21 3.42
C SER A 92 -11.97 1.19 2.83
N GLU A 93 -11.77 0.05 3.47
CA GLU A 93 -10.90 -1.03 2.98
C GLU A 93 -11.44 -1.68 1.72
N ILE A 94 -12.76 -1.91 1.67
CA ILE A 94 -13.43 -2.45 0.48
C ILE A 94 -13.29 -1.46 -0.69
N ALA A 95 -13.44 -0.16 -0.42
CA ALA A 95 -13.25 0.88 -1.42
C ALA A 95 -11.80 0.92 -1.93
N MET A 96 -10.81 0.86 -1.02
CA MET A 96 -9.39 0.81 -1.38
C MET A 96 -9.06 -0.42 -2.23
N ALA A 97 -9.50 -1.62 -1.81
CA ALA A 97 -9.28 -2.85 -2.55
C ALA A 97 -9.90 -2.79 -3.96
N ARG A 98 -11.10 -2.20 -4.10
CA ARG A 98 -11.73 -1.99 -5.40
C ARG A 98 -10.92 -1.05 -6.30
N GLN A 99 -10.47 0.08 -5.78
CA GLN A 99 -9.64 1.03 -6.55
C GLN A 99 -8.32 0.38 -6.98
N ILE A 100 -7.70 -0.43 -6.11
CA ILE A 100 -6.48 -1.19 -6.44
C ILE A 100 -6.74 -2.18 -7.58
N ARG A 101 -7.86 -2.92 -7.56
CA ARG A 101 -8.24 -3.81 -8.67
C ARG A 101 -8.35 -3.05 -10.00
N GLU A 102 -8.99 -1.88 -9.98
CA GLU A 102 -9.13 -1.01 -11.15
C GLU A 102 -7.77 -0.53 -11.68
N LEU A 103 -6.85 -0.09 -10.80
CA LEU A 103 -5.49 0.34 -11.18
C LEU A 103 -4.64 -0.80 -11.78
N LEU A 104 -4.82 -2.02 -11.26
CA LEU A 104 -4.17 -3.23 -11.77
C LEU A 104 -4.78 -3.73 -13.09
N GLY A 105 -5.93 -3.19 -13.50
CA GLY A 105 -6.64 -3.63 -14.71
C GLY A 105 -7.39 -4.96 -14.52
N ILE A 106 -7.62 -5.37 -13.28
CA ILE A 106 -8.45 -6.51 -12.94
C ILE A 106 -9.88 -5.99 -12.89
N ALA A 107 -10.74 -6.45 -13.82
CA ALA A 107 -12.14 -6.03 -13.89
C ALA A 107 -12.86 -6.10 -12.50
N PRO A 108 -13.86 -5.22 -12.25
CA PRO A 108 -14.54 -5.08 -10.96
C PRO A 108 -15.23 -6.36 -10.47
#